data_AF-A0A7S2FGE1-F1
#
_entry.id   AF-A0A7S2FGE1-F1
#
_cell.length_a   1.000
_cell.length_b   1.000
_cell.length_c   1.000
_cell.angle_alpha   90.00
_cell.angle_beta   90.00
_cell.angle_gamma   90.00
#
_symmetry.space_group_name_H-M   'P 1'
#
loop_
_entity.id
_entity.type
_entity.pdbx_description
1 polymer ?
#
loop_
_entity_poly.entity_id
_entity_poly.type
_entity_poly.pdbx_seq_one_letter_code
_entity_poly.pdbx_strand_id
1 'polypeptide(L)'
;RYFARASRLAAHGLRSVRFEDGDASCGTLPPADLLLVKDVLMHWPNEAIHRFLRSHVTSGASPRYRFVMLVQNESPVPGLRTMVDIESAQLLPLDVRDEPFRAPFENVFAWESDQMKVVQLWAAPGPQ
;
A
#
# COMPACT_ATOMS: atom_id res chain seq x y z
N ARG A 1 14.68 -14.14 13.98
CA ARG A 1 15.62 -13.00 13.86
C ARG A 1 16.45 -13.13 12.57
N TYR A 2 15.86 -12.82 11.41
CA TYR A 2 16.49 -13.08 10.09
C TYR A 2 17.60 -12.07 9.71
N PHE A 3 17.71 -10.93 10.41
CA PHE A 3 18.62 -9.82 10.06
C PHE A 3 19.82 -9.65 11.00
N ALA A 4 20.27 -10.71 11.68
CA ALA A 4 21.24 -10.62 12.77
C ALA A 4 22.67 -10.16 12.39
N ARG A 5 22.98 -9.78 11.14
CA ARG A 5 24.33 -9.32 10.75
C ARG A 5 24.30 -8.13 9.80
N ALA A 6 24.66 -6.95 10.31
CA ALA A 6 24.81 -5.71 9.56
C ALA A 6 25.79 -5.81 8.36
N SER A 7 26.82 -6.65 8.47
CA SER A 7 27.76 -6.92 7.36
C SER A 7 27.09 -7.62 6.16
N ARG A 8 26.09 -8.48 6.41
CA ARG A 8 25.33 -9.17 5.36
C ARG A 8 24.37 -8.21 4.66
N LEU A 9 23.75 -7.29 5.40
CA LEU A 9 22.94 -6.21 4.83
C LEU A 9 23.78 -5.29 3.94
N ALA A 10 24.99 -4.96 4.37
CA ALA A 10 25.88 -4.10 3.60
C ALA A 10 26.27 -4.67 2.23
N ALA A 11 26.53 -5.97 2.17
CA ALA A 11 26.87 -6.67 0.93
C ALA A 11 25.72 -6.70 -0.09
N HIS A 12 24.47 -6.50 0.35
CA HIS A 12 23.27 -6.46 -0.50
C HIS A 12 22.76 -5.04 -0.75
N GLY A 13 23.56 -4.01 -0.50
CA GLY A 13 23.16 -2.60 -0.69
C GLY A 13 22.21 -2.06 0.38
N LEU A 14 21.95 -2.84 1.44
CA LEU A 14 21.00 -2.50 2.51
C LEU A 14 21.69 -1.80 3.70
N ARG A 15 22.80 -1.08 3.46
CA ARG A 15 23.56 -0.40 4.53
C ARG A 15 22.75 0.66 5.28
N SER A 16 21.83 1.31 4.59
CA SER A 16 20.99 2.39 5.12
C SER A 16 19.60 1.94 5.55
N VAL A 17 19.29 0.62 5.46
CA VAL A 17 17.98 0.10 5.85
C VAL A 17 17.75 0.31 7.34
N ARG A 18 16.55 0.79 7.66
CA ARG A 18 16.05 0.92 9.02
C ARG A 18 14.79 0.07 9.17
N PHE A 19 14.63 -0.50 10.35
CA PHE A 19 13.41 -1.19 10.75
C PHE A 19 12.77 -0.34 11.82
N GLU A 20 11.51 0.00 11.62
CA GLU A 20 10.74 0.85 12.51
C GLU A 20 9.45 0.11 12.88
N ASP A 21 9.13 0.10 14.17
CA ASP A 21 7.86 -0.42 14.67
C ASP A 21 6.85 0.73 14.71
N GLY A 22 5.68 0.53 14.10
CA GLY A 22 4.65 1.55 14.04
C GLY A 22 3.34 1.04 13.46
N ASP A 23 2.29 1.84 13.61
CA ASP A 23 0.99 1.58 12.99
C ASP A 23 0.93 2.24 11.61
N ALA A 24 0.94 1.42 10.56
CA ALA A 24 0.85 1.91 9.19
C ALA A 24 -0.56 2.40 8.81
N SER A 25 -1.61 1.97 9.52
CA SER A 25 -3.01 2.34 9.26
C SER A 25 -3.33 3.76 9.73
N CYS A 26 -2.74 4.16 10.86
CA CYS A 26 -2.81 5.52 11.39
C CYS A 26 -1.47 5.89 12.03
N GLY A 27 -0.75 6.80 11.39
CA GLY A 27 0.58 7.18 11.83
C GLY A 27 1.35 7.87 10.73
N THR A 28 2.40 8.59 11.09
CA THR A 28 3.31 9.18 10.11
C THR A 28 4.41 8.17 9.82
N LEU A 29 4.24 7.40 8.74
CA LEU A 29 5.35 6.64 8.16
C LEU A 29 6.45 7.63 7.71
N PRO A 30 7.73 7.22 7.69
CA PRO A 30 8.83 8.11 7.34
C PRO A 30 8.65 8.73 5.94
N PRO A 31 9.02 10.02 5.75
CA PRO A 31 8.99 10.63 4.42
C PRO A 31 9.96 9.92 3.47
N ALA A 32 9.53 9.70 2.23
CA ALA A 32 10.31 9.06 1.17
C ALA A 32 9.74 9.45 -0.19
N ASP A 33 10.50 9.21 -1.28
CA ASP A 33 9.97 9.42 -2.63
C ASP A 33 8.88 8.41 -2.99
N LEU A 34 8.99 7.17 -2.50
CA LEU A 34 8.09 6.06 -2.79
C LEU A 34 7.67 5.34 -1.51
N LEU A 35 6.36 5.18 -1.32
CA LEU A 35 5.79 4.21 -0.40
C LEU A 35 5.35 2.97 -1.18
N LEU A 36 5.99 1.82 -0.92
CA LEU A 36 5.61 0.53 -1.51
C LEU A 36 4.83 -0.29 -0.48
N VAL A 37 3.64 -0.75 -0.86
CA VAL A 37 2.77 -1.60 -0.03
C VAL A 37 2.43 -2.85 -0.81
N LYS A 38 2.93 -4.01 -0.35
CA LYS A 38 2.74 -5.29 -1.03
C LYS A 38 2.02 -6.28 -0.14
N ASP A 39 0.88 -6.78 -0.61
CA ASP A 39 0.06 -7.80 0.06
C ASP A 39 -0.24 -7.41 1.53
N VAL A 40 -0.53 -6.14 1.79
CA VAL A 40 -0.86 -5.62 3.13
C VAL A 40 -2.33 -5.20 3.21
N LEU A 41 -2.75 -4.24 2.37
CA LEU A 41 -4.08 -3.64 2.48
C LEU A 41 -5.22 -4.64 2.23
N MET A 42 -4.98 -5.68 1.42
CA MET A 42 -5.96 -6.75 1.17
C MET A 42 -6.31 -7.56 2.43
N HIS A 43 -5.55 -7.40 3.51
CA HIS A 43 -5.79 -8.02 4.81
C HIS A 43 -6.43 -7.12 5.86
N TRP A 44 -6.80 -5.91 5.47
CA TRP A 44 -7.34 -4.91 6.39
C TRP A 44 -8.84 -4.71 6.20
N PRO A 45 -9.56 -4.34 7.27
CA PRO A 45 -10.93 -3.83 7.18
C PRO A 45 -10.97 -2.52 6.39
N ASN A 46 -12.12 -2.22 5.78
CA ASN A 46 -12.34 -1.02 4.99
C ASN A 46 -11.99 0.26 5.78
N GLU A 47 -12.34 0.31 7.07
CA GLU A 47 -12.03 1.47 7.91
C GLU A 47 -10.52 1.75 8.01
N ALA A 48 -9.70 0.71 8.16
CA ALA A 48 -8.24 0.85 8.24
C ALA A 48 -7.65 1.28 6.89
N ILE A 49 -8.17 0.79 5.77
CA ILE A 49 -7.78 1.23 4.43
C ILE A 49 -8.12 2.72 4.23
N HIS A 50 -9.31 3.16 4.66
CA HIS A 50 -9.66 4.58 4.63
C HIS A 50 -8.75 5.46 5.49
N ARG A 51 -8.35 5.01 6.68
CA ARG A 51 -7.38 5.73 7.52
C ARG A 51 -6.01 5.81 6.85
N PHE A 52 -5.55 4.73 6.22
CA PHE A 52 -4.31 4.69 5.46
C PHE A 52 -4.33 5.69 4.29
N LEU A 53 -5.35 5.64 3.44
CA LEU A 53 -5.48 6.51 2.27
C LEU A 53 -5.52 7.99 2.69
N ARG A 54 -6.25 8.31 3.76
CA ARG A 54 -6.31 9.67 4.31
C ARG A 54 -4.98 10.17 4.85
N SER A 55 -4.20 9.29 5.47
CA SER A 55 -2.94 9.64 6.13
C SER A 55 -1.76 9.73 5.17
N HIS A 56 -1.76 8.95 4.09
CA HIS A 56 -0.59 8.77 3.23
C HIS A 56 -0.78 9.20 1.77
N VAL A 57 -2.01 9.33 1.31
CA VAL A 57 -2.32 9.63 -0.11
C VAL A 57 -3.02 10.99 -0.22
N THR A 58 -4.10 11.20 0.53
CA THR A 58 -4.94 12.41 0.40
C THR A 58 -4.65 13.48 1.45
N SER A 59 -3.53 13.37 2.18
CA SER A 59 -3.15 14.29 3.27
C SER A 59 -2.65 15.65 2.75
N GLY A 60 -3.57 16.51 2.30
CA GLY A 60 -3.35 17.96 2.14
C GLY A 60 -2.43 18.40 0.97
N ALA A 61 -2.07 19.70 0.99
CA ALA A 61 -1.38 20.40 -0.09
C ALA A 61 0.11 20.03 -0.26
N SER A 62 0.68 19.23 0.64
CA SER A 62 2.09 18.81 0.59
C SER A 62 2.17 17.30 0.79
N PRO A 63 2.12 16.52 -0.30
CA PRO A 63 2.15 15.07 -0.21
C PRO A 63 3.49 14.59 0.34
N ARG A 64 3.44 13.64 1.28
CA ARG A 64 4.62 13.07 1.92
C ARG A 64 5.45 12.20 0.98
N TYR A 65 4.78 11.56 0.03
CA TYR A 65 5.38 10.70 -0.97
C TYR A 65 5.13 11.29 -2.35
N ARG A 66 6.13 11.18 -3.22
CA ARG A 66 5.94 11.48 -4.63
C ARG A 66 5.14 10.37 -5.32
N PHE A 67 5.29 9.13 -4.86
CA PHE A 67 4.58 7.97 -5.37
C PHE A 67 4.11 7.04 -4.23
N VAL A 68 2.95 6.42 -4.42
CA VAL A 68 2.47 5.31 -3.59
C VAL A 68 2.13 4.16 -4.52
N MET A 69 2.80 3.02 -4.34
CA MET A 69 2.63 1.82 -5.15
C MET A 69 2.02 0.70 -4.32
N LEU A 70 0.87 0.21 -4.74
CA LEU A 70 0.18 -0.93 -4.15
C LEU A 70 0.39 -2.15 -5.05
N VAL A 71 0.72 -3.28 -4.44
CA VAL A 71 0.85 -4.57 -5.12
C VAL A 71 0.02 -5.59 -4.37
N GLN A 72 -1.05 -6.08 -4.97
CA GLN A 72 -2.04 -6.94 -4.29
C GLN A 72 -2.81 -7.83 -5.26
N ASN A 73 -3.64 -8.73 -4.72
CA ASN A 73 -4.57 -9.52 -5.52
C ASN A 73 -5.62 -8.62 -6.17
N GLU A 74 -5.78 -8.75 -7.48
CA GLU A 74 -6.83 -8.06 -8.24
C GLU A 74 -8.21 -8.55 -7.79
N SER A 75 -9.15 -7.62 -7.61
CA SER A 75 -10.54 -7.99 -7.33
C SER A 75 -11.21 -8.48 -8.61
N PRO A 76 -11.69 -9.74 -8.67
CA PRO A 76 -12.42 -10.24 -9.83
C PRO A 76 -13.85 -9.68 -9.92
N VAL A 77 -14.33 -9.05 -8.85
CA VAL A 77 -15.69 -8.49 -8.74
C VAL A 77 -15.60 -7.01 -8.41
N PRO A 78 -16.08 -6.11 -9.29
CA PRO A 78 -16.13 -4.68 -9.01
C PRO A 78 -16.97 -4.38 -7.77
N GLY A 79 -16.48 -3.49 -6.91
CA GLY A 79 -17.19 -3.09 -5.70
C GLY A 79 -17.36 -4.18 -4.63
N LEU A 80 -16.63 -5.30 -4.71
CA LEU A 80 -16.67 -6.41 -3.71
C LEU A 80 -16.62 -5.92 -2.26
N ARG A 81 -15.79 -4.90 -2.02
CA ARG A 81 -15.55 -4.30 -0.70
C ARG A 81 -16.75 -3.52 -0.14
N THR A 82 -17.78 -3.22 -0.94
CA THR A 82 -19.05 -2.67 -0.45
C THR A 82 -20.00 -3.73 0.08
N MET A 83 -19.91 -4.95 -0.45
CA MET A 83 -20.78 -6.06 -0.08
C MET A 83 -20.25 -6.81 1.14
N VAL A 84 -18.93 -6.89 1.25
CA VAL A 84 -18.22 -7.63 2.28
C VAL A 84 -17.07 -6.78 2.81
N ASP A 85 -17.05 -6.58 4.13
CA ASP A 85 -15.86 -6.15 4.85
C ASP A 85 -15.26 -7.36 5.57
N ILE A 86 -13.99 -7.25 5.95
CA ILE A 86 -13.24 -8.33 6.59
C ILE A 86 -12.66 -7.91 7.92
N GLU A 87 -12.44 -8.88 8.79
CA GLU A 87 -11.61 -8.67 9.97
C GLU A 87 -10.13 -8.62 9.59
N SER A 88 -9.32 -7.98 10.44
CA SER A 88 -7.87 -7.93 10.27
C SER A 88 -7.28 -9.34 10.11
N ALA A 89 -6.32 -9.47 9.19
CA ALA A 89 -5.62 -10.70 8.81
C ALA A 89 -6.42 -11.71 7.97
N GLN A 90 -7.72 -11.51 7.74
CA GLN A 90 -8.42 -12.23 6.66
C GLN A 90 -7.89 -11.78 5.29
N LEU A 91 -8.26 -12.45 4.20
CA LEU A 91 -7.83 -12.07 2.85
C LEU A 91 -9.06 -11.79 2.00
N LEU A 92 -9.11 -10.59 1.43
CA LEU A 92 -10.10 -10.25 0.41
C LEU A 92 -9.41 -9.45 -0.70
N PRO A 93 -9.53 -9.84 -1.98
CA PRO A 93 -9.00 -9.05 -3.08
C PRO A 93 -9.44 -7.58 -3.03
N LEU A 94 -8.62 -6.71 -3.60
CA LEU A 94 -8.76 -5.27 -3.39
C LEU A 94 -8.49 -4.51 -4.68
N ASP A 95 -9.44 -3.67 -5.06
CA ASP A 95 -9.20 -2.55 -5.95
C ASP A 95 -9.50 -1.26 -5.17
N VAL A 96 -8.49 -0.43 -4.90
CA VAL A 96 -8.70 0.82 -4.16
C VAL A 96 -9.36 1.91 -5.00
N ARG A 97 -9.50 1.70 -6.32
CA ARG A 97 -10.15 2.66 -7.24
C ARG A 97 -11.67 2.51 -7.21
N ASP A 98 -12.15 1.33 -6.83
CA ASP A 98 -13.57 1.03 -6.69
C ASP A 98 -14.13 1.53 -5.36
N GLU A 99 -15.46 1.49 -5.25
CA GLU A 99 -16.14 1.67 -3.97
C GLU A 99 -15.71 0.58 -2.97
N PRO A 100 -15.56 0.93 -1.67
CA PRO A 100 -15.91 2.22 -1.04
C PRO A 100 -14.80 3.28 -1.08
N PHE A 101 -13.64 3.00 -1.69
CA PHE A 101 -12.44 3.81 -1.50
C PHE A 101 -12.31 4.95 -2.50
N ARG A 102 -12.65 4.70 -3.78
CA ARG A 102 -12.55 5.65 -4.90
C ARG A 102 -11.22 6.41 -4.92
N ALA A 103 -10.13 5.72 -4.59
CA ALA A 103 -8.82 6.31 -4.50
C ALA A 103 -8.26 6.60 -5.91
N PRO A 104 -7.55 7.72 -6.11
CA PRO A 104 -7.09 8.17 -7.43
C PRO A 104 -5.84 7.41 -7.91
N PHE A 105 -5.88 6.09 -7.90
CA PHE A 105 -4.80 5.22 -8.36
C PHE A 105 -5.03 4.78 -9.81
N GLU A 106 -3.95 4.46 -10.51
CA GLU A 106 -3.97 3.89 -11.85
C GLU A 106 -3.40 2.47 -11.82
N ASN A 107 -3.98 1.55 -12.59
CA ASN A 107 -3.37 0.23 -12.79
C ASN A 107 -2.24 0.38 -13.81
N VAL A 108 -1.01 0.11 -13.41
CA VAL A 108 0.18 0.28 -14.26
C VAL A 108 0.77 -1.05 -14.73
N PHE A 109 0.43 -2.15 -14.07
CA PHE A 109 0.89 -3.49 -14.42
C PHE A 109 -0.03 -4.56 -13.83
N ALA A 110 -0.18 -5.68 -14.50
CA ALA A 110 -0.91 -6.85 -13.99
C ALA A 110 -0.24 -8.13 -14.50
N TRP A 111 -0.27 -9.19 -13.69
CA TRP A 111 0.25 -10.49 -14.07
C TRP A 111 -0.44 -11.62 -13.32
N GLU A 112 -0.39 -12.83 -13.90
CA GLU A 112 -0.86 -14.04 -13.24
C GLU A 112 0.30 -14.70 -12.47
N SER A 113 0.02 -15.11 -11.23
CA SER A 113 0.92 -15.93 -10.42
C SER A 113 0.12 -17.06 -9.76
N ASP A 114 0.11 -17.14 -8.42
CA ASP A 114 -0.84 -17.95 -7.66
C ASP A 114 -2.27 -17.42 -7.74
N GLN A 115 -2.41 -16.11 -7.92
CA GLN A 115 -3.63 -15.35 -8.18
C GLN A 115 -3.32 -14.26 -9.22
N MET A 116 -4.36 -13.61 -9.77
CA MET A 116 -4.16 -12.38 -10.54
C MET A 116 -3.66 -11.28 -9.61
N LYS A 117 -2.52 -10.68 -9.96
CA LYS A 117 -1.88 -9.58 -9.24
C LYS A 117 -1.99 -8.30 -10.05
N VAL A 118 -2.16 -7.19 -9.34
CA VAL A 118 -2.20 -5.85 -9.94
C VAL A 118 -1.26 -4.91 -9.20
N VAL A 119 -0.60 -4.04 -9.97
CA VAL A 119 0.15 -2.89 -9.45
C VAL A 119 -0.70 -1.65 -9.67
N GLN A 120 -1.05 -0.97 -8.58
CA GLN A 120 -1.76 0.29 -8.60
C GLN A 120 -0.81 1.41 -8.15
N LEU A 121 -0.68 2.46 -8.95
CA LEU A 121 0.20 3.59 -8.67
C LEU A 121 -0.62 4.86 -8.45
N TRP A 122 -0.32 5.57 -7.39
CA TRP A 122 -0.69 6.97 -7.22
C TRP A 122 0.57 7.83 -7.34
N ALA A 123 0.46 8.93 -8.06
CA ALA A 123 1.49 9.96 -8.16
C ALA A 123 0.96 11.25 -7.53
N ALA A 124 1.81 11.89 -6.73
CA ALA A 124 1.53 13.21 -6.21
C ALA A 124 1.25 14.18 -7.38
N PRO A 125 0.19 15.01 -7.29
CA PRO A 125 0.00 16.07 -8.28
C PRO A 125 1.24 16.97 -8.28
N GLY A 126 1.72 17.32 -9.48
CA GLY A 126 2.88 18.21 -9.63
C GLY A 126 2.65 19.56 -8.96
N PRO A 127 3.72 20.33 -8.67
CA PRO A 127 3.56 21.70 -8.20
C PRO A 127 2.72 22.48 -9.25
N GLN A 128 1.64 23.11 -8.79
CA GLN A 128 0.86 24.06 -9.59
C GLN A 128 1.66 25.33 -9.87
#